data_AF-A0A172ZKK4-F1
#
_entry.id   AF-A0A172ZKK4-F1
#
_cell.length_a   1.000
_cell.length_b   1.000
_cell.length_c   1.000
_cell.angle_alpha   90.00
_cell.angle_beta   90.00
_cell.angle_gamma   90.00
#
_symmetry.space_group_name_H-M   'P 1'
#
loop_
_entity.id
_entity.type
_entity.pdbx_description
1 polymer ?
#
loop_
_entity_poly.entity_id
_entity_poly.type
_entity_poly.pdbx_seq_one_letter_code
_entity_poly.pdbx_strand_id
1 'polypeptide(L)' 'MNESTERKLTTNAHFFAAALFQARVYAWQPGFSVEHGIIERITEDYIMLKNEDGNVTFYSRKDTVFVHK' A
#
# COMPACT_ATOMS: atom_id res chain seq x y z
N MET A 1 23.32 9.14 7.00
CA MET A 1 22.09 8.34 6.87
C MET A 1 21.55 8.62 5.48
N ASN A 2 21.43 7.62 4.60
CA ASN A 2 20.97 7.85 3.22
C ASN A 2 19.47 8.19 3.26
N GLU A 3 19.07 9.31 2.66
CA GLU A 3 17.67 9.80 2.59
C GLU A 3 16.68 8.73 2.05
N SER A 4 17.18 7.79 1.24
CA SER A 4 16.43 6.65 0.72
C SER A 4 15.93 5.71 1.82
N THR A 5 16.69 5.54 2.90
CA THR A 5 16.35 4.67 4.02
C THR A 5 15.31 5.31 4.93
N GLU A 6 15.42 6.62 5.18
CA GLU A 6 14.44 7.38 5.98
C GLU A 6 13.08 7.47 5.29
N ARG A 7 13.04 7.66 3.97
CA ARG A 7 11.78 7.55 3.19
C ARG A 7 11.16 6.16 3.28
N LYS A 8 11.96 5.09 3.13
CA LYS A 8 11.43 3.71 3.24
C LYS A 8 10.82 3.41 4.63
N LEU A 9 11.47 3.87 5.70
CA LEU A 9 11.00 3.68 7.08
C LEU A 9 9.69 4.44 7.37
N THR A 10 9.62 5.72 6.98
CA THR A 10 8.43 6.56 7.21
C THR A 10 7.21 6.12 6.38
N THR A 11 7.44 5.65 5.15
CA THR A 11 6.38 5.07 4.30
C THR A 11 5.86 3.75 4.86
N ASN A 12 6.73 2.89 5.41
CA ASN A 12 6.30 1.66 6.07
C ASN A 12 5.43 1.94 7.31
N ALA A 13 5.81 2.91 8.15
CA ALA A 13 5.03 3.26 9.34
C ALA A 13 3.59 3.71 9.02
N HIS A 14 3.42 4.49 7.94
CA HIS A 14 2.09 4.90 7.48
C HIS A 14 1.23 3.72 7.03
N PHE A 15 1.80 2.78 6.26
CA PHE A 15 1.05 1.60 5.83
C PHE A 15 0.75 0.64 7.00
N PHE A 16 1.66 0.51 7.96
CA PHE A 16 1.39 -0.24 9.20
C PHE A 16 0.25 0.39 10.01
N ALA A 17 0.22 1.72 10.16
CA ALA A 17 -0.88 2.40 10.81
C ALA A 17 -2.20 2.21 10.04
N ALA A 18 -2.19 2.35 8.72
CA ALA A 18 -3.37 2.11 7.90
C ALA A 18 -3.90 0.68 8.01
N ALA A 19 -3.01 -0.32 8.06
CA ALA A 19 -3.38 -1.71 8.31
C ALA A 19 -4.01 -1.90 9.70
N LEU A 20 -3.41 -1.29 10.74
CA LEU A 20 -3.90 -1.37 12.12
C LEU A 20 -5.29 -0.74 12.28
N PHE A 21 -5.52 0.40 11.64
CA PHE A 21 -6.81 1.11 11.68
C PHE A 21 -7.83 0.60 10.65
N GLN A 22 -7.48 -0.43 9.86
CA GLN A 22 -8.28 -0.89 8.73
C GLN A 22 -8.68 0.27 7.79
N ALA A 23 -7.79 1.25 7.65
CA ALA A 23 -8.02 2.41 6.82
C ALA A 23 -7.88 2.04 5.33
N ARG A 24 -8.67 2.70 4.49
CA ARG A 24 -8.64 2.48 3.05
C ARG A 24 -7.38 3.10 2.45
N VAL A 25 -6.70 2.30 1.65
CA VAL A 25 -5.56 2.73 0.87
C VAL A 25 -5.92 2.60 -0.61
N TYR A 26 -5.54 3.62 -1.37
CA TYR A 26 -5.72 3.67 -2.80
C TYR A 26 -4.42 3.25 -3.47
N ALA A 27 -4.50 2.29 -4.37
CA ALA A 27 -3.39 1.83 -5.21
C ALA A 27 -3.59 2.38 -6.62
N TRP A 28 -2.58 3.09 -7.13
CA TRP A 28 -2.55 3.61 -8.49
C TRP A 28 -1.34 3.06 -9.23
N GLN A 29 -1.58 2.50 -10.41
CA GLN A 29 -0.53 2.09 -11.34
C GLN A 29 -0.77 2.76 -12.71
N PRO A 30 0.28 3.23 -13.40
CA PRO A 30 0.15 3.73 -14.76
C PRO A 30 -0.44 2.65 -15.68
N GLY A 31 -1.59 2.94 -16.30
CA GLY A 31 -2.29 1.99 -17.18
C GLY A 31 -3.35 1.12 -16.51
N PHE A 32 -3.53 1.22 -15.19
CA PHE A 32 -4.60 0.56 -14.45
C PHE A 32 -5.46 1.58 -13.69
N SER A 33 -6.71 1.20 -13.42
CA SER A 33 -7.64 2.00 -12.61
C SER A 33 -7.18 2.08 -11.15
N VAL A 34 -7.54 3.17 -10.46
CA VAL A 34 -7.34 3.29 -9.01
C VAL A 34 -8.19 2.23 -8.31
N GLU A 35 -7.56 1.26 -7.68
CA GLU A 35 -8.24 0.33 -6.77
C GLU A 35 -8.08 0.80 -5.33
N HIS A 36 -9.04 0.43 -4.48
CA HIS A 36 -9.03 0.76 -3.07
C HIS A 36 -9.35 -0.45 -2.22
N GLY A 37 -8.70 -0.53 -1.06
CA GLY A 37 -8.89 -1.65 -0.16
C GLY A 37 -8.19 -1.43 1.17
N ILE A 38 -8.36 -2.39 2.06
CA ILE A 38 -7.66 -2.44 3.34
C ILE A 38 -6.38 -3.23 3.14
N ILE A 39 -5.28 -2.80 3.76
CA ILE A 39 -4.04 -3.55 3.73
C ILE A 39 -4.20 -4.85 4.51
N GLU A 40 -4.03 -5.97 3.83
CA GLU A 40 -3.99 -7.29 4.45
C GLU A 40 -2.55 -7.71 4.79
N ARG A 41 -1.61 -7.38 3.90
CA ARG A 41 -0.18 -7.73 4.06
C ARG A 41 0.72 -6.66 3.46
N ILE A 42 1.81 -6.37 4.18
CA ILE A 42 2.90 -5.49 3.74
C ILE A 42 4.19 -6.29 3.72
N THR A 43 4.92 -6.23 2.62
CA THR A 43 6.28 -6.75 2.51
C THR A 43 7.20 -5.70 1.91
N GLU A 44 8.48 -6.03 1.75
CA GLU A 44 9.44 -5.13 1.09
C GLU A 44 9.10 -4.94 -0.40
N ASP A 45 8.63 -5.98 -1.07
CA ASP A 45 8.43 -5.96 -2.52
C ASP A 45 7.00 -5.63 -2.92
N TYR A 46 6.02 -5.98 -2.08
CA TYR A 46 4.60 -5.89 -2.43
C TYR A 46 3.68 -5.55 -1.26
N ILE A 47 2.48 -5.07 -1.59
CA ILE A 47 1.35 -4.87 -0.67
C ILE A 47 0.14 -5.63 -1.22
N MET A 48 -0.59 -6.30 -0.34
CA MET A 48 -1.86 -6.94 -0.67
C MET A 48 -3.00 -6.10 -0.11
N LEU A 49 -3.94 -5.74 -0.98
CA LEU A 49 -5.14 -5.01 -0.59
C LEU A 49 -6.35 -5.93 -0.72
N LYS A 50 -7.19 -5.94 0.32
CA LYS A 50 -8.50 -6.59 0.31
C LYS A 50 -9.57 -5.56 -0.02
N ASN A 51 -10.31 -5.80 -1.09
CA ASN A 51 -11.40 -4.92 -1.53
C ASN A 51 -12.69 -5.18 -0.72
N GLU A 52 -13.76 -4.41 -1.00
CA GLU A 52 -15.05 -4.54 -0.30
C GLU A 52 -15.73 -5.90 -0.54
N ASP A 53 -15.54 -6.49 -1.72
CA ASP A 53 -16.06 -7.82 -2.07
C ASP A 53 -15.30 -8.96 -1.36
N GLY A 54 -14.22 -8.63 -0.65
CA GLY A 54 -13.36 -9.57 0.04
C GLY A 54 -12.29 -10.22 -0.83
N ASN A 55 -12.20 -9.84 -2.11
CA ASN A 55 -11.12 -10.25 -3.01
C ASN A 55 -9.81 -9.55 -2.63
N VAL A 56 -8.70 -10.25 -2.82
CA VAL A 56 -7.37 -9.75 -2.48
C VAL A 56 -6.57 -9.53 -3.76
N THR A 57 -6.09 -8.31 -3.95
CA THR A 57 -5.28 -7.91 -5.10
C THR A 57 -3.84 -7.65 -4.66
N PHE A 58 -2.89 -8.11 -5.48
CA PHE A 58 -1.45 -7.96 -5.25
C PHE A 58 -0.89 -6.74 -6.00
N TYR A 59 -0.13 -5.91 -5.29
CA TYR A 59 0.47 -4.70 -5.84
C TYR A 59 1.98 -4.65 -5.59
N SER A 60 2.77 -4.56 -6.68
CA SER A 60 4.21 -4.30 -6.64
C SER A 60 4.48 -2.90 -6.10
N ARG A 61 5.35 -2.76 -5.09
CA ARG A 61 5.71 -1.45 -4.52
C ARG A 61 6.60 -0.62 -5.45
N LYS A 62 7.21 -1.24 -6.45
CA LYS A 62 8.04 -0.54 -7.45
C LYS A 62 7.19 0.17 -8.50
N ASP A 63 6.03 -0.42 -8.81
CA ASP A 63 5.19 -0.01 -9.94
C ASP A 63 3.89 0.66 -9.49
N THR A 64 3.61 0.65 -8.18
CA THR A 64 2.37 1.15 -7.59
C THR A 64 2.63 2.33 -6.66
N VAL A 65 1.91 3.41 -6.91
CA VAL A 65 1.83 4.53 -5.98
C VAL A 65 0.66 4.26 -5.04
N PHE A 66 0.94 4.23 -3.75
CA PHE A 66 -0.08 4.04 -2.73
C PHE A 66 -0.36 5.37 -2.04
N VAL A 67 -1.64 5.71 -1.93
CA VAL A 67 -2.11 6.95 -1.29
C VAL A 67 -3.08 6.58 -0.18
N HIS A 68 -2.79 7.05 1.02
CA HIS A 68 -3.70 7.02 2.16
C HIS A 68 -4.33 8.41 2.29
N LYS A 69 -5.66 8.49 2.34
CA LYS A 69 -6.40 9.76 2.39
C LYS A 69 -7.15 9.89 3.71
#